data_AF-A0A396PAL7-F1
#
_entry.id   AF-A0A396PAL7-F1
#
_cell.length_a   1.000
_cell.length_b   1.000
_cell.length_c   1.000
_cell.angle_alpha   90.00
_cell.angle_beta   90.00
_cell.angle_gamma   90.00
#
_symmetry.space_group_name_H-M   'P 1'
#
loop_
_entity.id
_entity.type
_entity.pdbx_description
1 polymer ?
#
loop_
_entity_poly.entity_id
_entity_poly.type
_entity_poly.pdbx_seq_one_letter_code
_entity_poly.pdbx_strand_id
1 'polypeptide(L)'
;MVVFLVGGESRLMDALITKMEKDGHKTYLLTGKRDGRGKYRRVFERYNFPYDSESVREIFSNVNPDLVIFLGAYDTNYDWSDARRESVRFTADLTNLLSAYAFNPKGRFVYLSSEAVYGRSYMADIHETEPASAKSFQAMAILQGENICKSYRDTREMDTRILRFDHLHDIPRKGKADNNPCFQMTLEMLKTNQIAANSRNAFSMIYQNDAVEFAYRVMMEEHPKYPLYHITSGEVITQMDLAKLIQQNAGCAASRNAGIAAAEGKYLLFLDADDKMDEKNTIRSMVIQAEEKKADIVIGKYHRWKENGESVESGSSLEDEEPDSIAFRFKGFFQSGSLSYDWGKLYRREFLTEHELWVPQYTYAEDKAHNFRCCACEPKYAFVPQSIVLYRENLQSATFRPKKKLMQNWIQIASDFEAFLKERRIEKDYGDLMLFHLVIGAMYLAKEEMTYEGENVSVVKKLLKQYGSDPFVRKTLTIRNCLHYGVQIKSVFWKLLSFTLVLFLRIHAYGFLSAILVFMSRLGIDSL
;
A
#
# COMPACT_ATOMS: atom_id res chain seq x y z
N MET A 1 32.91 12.24 10.78
CA MET A 1 32.70 13.25 11.84
C MET A 1 31.80 12.72 12.93
N VAL A 2 31.73 13.39 14.07
CA VAL A 2 30.75 13.14 15.14
C VAL A 2 29.49 13.95 14.85
N VAL A 3 28.40 13.25 14.51
CA VAL A 3 27.09 13.84 14.25
C VAL A 3 26.18 13.60 15.44
N PHE A 4 25.51 14.64 15.92
CA PHE A 4 24.60 14.56 17.04
C PHE A 4 23.18 14.98 16.63
N LEU A 5 22.29 13.99 16.54
CA LEU A 5 20.90 14.20 16.17
C LEU A 5 20.07 14.48 17.42
N VAL A 6 19.19 15.49 17.34
CA VAL A 6 18.29 15.89 18.43
C VAL A 6 16.86 15.87 17.90
N GLY A 7 16.04 14.95 18.42
CA GLY A 7 14.66 14.81 17.97
C GLY A 7 13.95 13.56 18.49
N GLY A 8 12.63 13.57 18.43
CA GLY A 8 11.78 12.41 18.68
C GLY A 8 11.87 11.34 17.57
N GLU A 9 11.25 10.18 17.84
CA GLU A 9 11.17 9.09 16.87
C GLU A 9 10.31 9.48 15.66
N SER A 10 10.91 9.45 14.48
CA SER A 10 10.25 9.77 13.22
C SER A 10 10.93 9.08 12.03
N ARG A 11 10.24 9.05 10.88
CA ARG A 11 10.80 8.56 9.63
C ARG A 11 11.98 9.42 9.15
N LEU A 12 11.91 10.73 9.40
CA LEU A 12 12.99 11.66 9.09
C LEU A 12 14.23 11.36 9.93
N MET A 13 14.06 11.09 11.23
CA MET A 13 15.15 10.68 12.12
C MET A 13 15.84 9.42 11.59
N ASP A 14 15.07 8.39 11.20
CA ASP A 14 15.62 7.14 10.67
C ASP A 14 16.37 7.33 9.34
N ALA A 15 15.85 8.21 8.48
CA ALA A 15 16.48 8.54 7.20
C ALA A 15 17.79 9.30 7.42
N LEU A 16 17.82 10.26 8.34
CA LEU A 16 19.04 10.98 8.74
C LEU A 16 20.07 10.02 9.33
N ILE A 17 19.70 9.17 10.30
CA ILE A 17 20.62 8.16 10.88
C ILE A 17 21.20 7.28 9.78
N THR A 18 20.35 6.80 8.86
CA THR A 18 20.78 5.93 7.76
C THR A 18 21.73 6.66 6.81
N LYS A 19 21.48 7.93 6.51
CA LYS A 19 22.36 8.75 5.67
C LYS A 19 23.71 8.96 6.35
N MET A 20 23.72 9.40 7.62
CA MET A 20 24.97 9.64 8.36
C MET A 20 25.83 8.37 8.47
N GLU A 21 25.20 7.22 8.73
CA GLU A 21 25.92 5.94 8.78
C GLU A 21 26.51 5.55 7.42
N LYS A 22 25.73 5.67 6.33
CA LYS A 22 26.19 5.35 4.97
C LYS A 22 27.41 6.17 4.56
N ASP A 23 27.47 7.43 4.99
CA ASP A 23 28.58 8.33 4.74
C ASP A 23 29.72 8.21 5.79
N GLY A 24 29.67 7.22 6.68
CA GLY A 24 30.75 6.88 7.60
C GLY A 24 30.83 7.73 8.87
N HIS A 25 29.76 8.44 9.22
CA HIS A 25 29.73 9.32 10.40
C HIS A 25 29.33 8.58 11.67
N LYS A 26 29.95 8.99 12.79
CA LYS A 26 29.63 8.46 14.12
C LYS A 26 28.43 9.22 14.66
N THR A 27 27.27 8.55 14.69
CA THR A 27 25.98 9.19 15.01
C THR A 27 25.58 8.99 16.47
N TYR A 28 25.37 10.09 17.18
CA TYR A 28 24.80 10.16 18.52
C TYR A 28 23.35 10.67 18.43
N LEU A 29 22.51 10.35 19.42
CA LEU A 29 21.11 10.74 19.43
C LEU A 29 20.63 11.21 20.81
N LEU A 30 19.97 12.37 20.87
CA LEU A 30 19.20 12.85 22.02
C LEU A 30 17.70 12.78 21.71
N THR A 31 16.96 11.94 22.45
CA THR A 31 15.57 11.58 22.10
C THR A 31 14.52 12.56 22.60
N GLY A 32 14.83 13.44 23.56
CA GLY A 32 13.87 14.39 24.15
C GLY A 32 12.88 13.77 25.14
N LYS A 33 13.00 12.47 25.46
CA LYS A 33 12.10 11.74 26.38
C LYS A 33 12.89 10.90 27.37
N ARG A 34 12.33 10.73 28.58
CA ARG A 34 12.90 9.84 29.62
C ARG A 34 12.70 8.36 29.29
N ASP A 35 11.56 8.02 28.70
CA ASP A 35 11.22 6.63 28.38
C ASP A 35 11.77 6.21 27.02
N GLY A 36 12.80 5.37 27.03
CA GLY A 36 13.47 4.87 25.83
C GLY A 36 12.76 3.67 25.18
N ARG A 37 11.53 3.85 24.66
CA ARG A 37 10.90 2.82 23.80
C ARG A 37 11.29 3.07 22.34
N GLY A 38 11.98 2.11 21.73
CA GLY A 38 12.44 2.17 20.34
C GLY A 38 13.87 1.61 20.19
N LYS A 39 14.11 0.82 19.13
CA LYS A 39 15.44 0.31 18.79
C LYS A 39 15.95 1.04 17.54
N TYR A 40 16.88 1.97 17.71
CA TYR A 40 17.68 2.47 16.59
C TYR A 40 18.86 1.52 16.37
N ARG A 41 18.84 0.79 15.27
CA ARG A 41 19.83 -0.28 15.02
C ARG A 41 21.24 0.24 14.69
N ARG A 42 21.39 1.56 14.49
CA ARG A 42 22.51 2.21 13.76
C ARG A 42 23.04 3.47 14.45
N VAL A 43 22.66 3.69 15.70
CA VAL A 43 23.14 4.83 16.50
C VAL A 43 24.26 4.36 17.41
N PHE A 44 25.37 5.10 17.45
CA PHE A 44 26.52 4.77 18.28
C PHE A 44 26.18 4.86 19.77
N GLU A 45 25.58 5.97 20.19
CA GLU A 45 25.13 6.16 21.57
C GLU A 45 23.87 7.02 21.62
N ARG A 46 22.97 6.67 22.54
CA ARG A 46 21.65 7.27 22.68
C ARG A 46 21.43 7.82 24.09
N TYR A 47 21.03 9.08 24.17
CA TYR A 47 20.68 9.77 25.39
C TYR A 47 19.17 9.98 25.49
N ASN A 48 18.57 9.50 26.58
CA ASN A 48 17.14 9.61 26.85
C ASN A 48 16.87 10.68 27.90
N PHE A 49 17.03 11.94 27.51
CA PHE A 49 16.80 13.09 28.37
C PHE A 49 15.83 14.07 27.71
N PRO A 50 14.92 14.68 28.49
CA PRO A 50 14.19 15.88 28.06
C PRO A 50 15.14 17.00 27.65
N TYR A 51 14.71 17.85 26.72
CA TYR A 51 15.53 18.95 26.22
C TYR A 51 15.76 20.06 27.25
N ASP A 52 14.92 20.18 28.27
CA ASP A 52 15.06 21.10 29.40
C ASP A 52 15.96 20.56 30.53
N SER A 53 16.53 19.36 30.38
CA SER A 53 17.39 18.76 31.40
C SER A 53 18.75 19.45 31.49
N GLU A 54 19.24 19.68 32.72
CA GLU A 54 20.58 20.20 32.98
C GLU A 54 21.70 19.29 32.42
N SER A 55 21.44 17.99 32.30
CA SER A 55 22.37 17.01 31.74
C SER A 55 22.68 17.25 30.25
N VAL A 56 21.85 17.99 29.53
CA VAL A 56 22.06 18.29 28.10
C VAL A 56 23.41 18.97 27.86
N ARG A 57 23.82 19.89 28.75
CA ARG A 57 25.12 20.56 28.66
C ARG A 57 26.30 19.60 28.82
N GLU A 58 26.21 18.68 29.78
CA GLU A 58 27.25 17.68 30.01
C GLU A 58 27.33 16.72 28.82
N ILE A 59 26.18 16.32 28.26
CA ILE A 59 26.12 15.48 27.06
C ILE A 59 26.82 16.16 25.88
N PHE A 60 26.49 17.43 25.58
CA PHE A 60 27.16 18.16 24.50
C PHE A 60 28.68 18.28 24.72
N SER A 61 29.10 18.53 25.96
CA SER A 61 30.52 18.65 26.32
C SER A 61 31.27 17.33 26.15
N ASN A 62 30.65 16.21 26.51
CA ASN A 62 31.23 14.87 26.41
C ASN A 62 31.27 14.36 24.96
N VAL A 63 30.20 14.57 24.20
CA VAL A 63 30.11 14.14 22.79
C VAL A 63 31.00 15.01 21.90
N ASN A 64 31.08 16.31 22.19
CA ASN A 64 31.83 17.32 21.43
C ASN A 64 31.60 17.23 19.90
N PRO A 65 30.35 17.42 19.44
CA PRO A 65 29.96 17.11 18.07
C PRO A 65 30.47 18.11 17.04
N ASP A 66 30.85 17.60 15.87
CA ASP A 66 31.21 18.42 14.69
C ASP A 66 29.95 18.95 13.98
N LEU A 67 28.83 18.23 14.10
CA LEU A 67 27.53 18.60 13.53
C LEU A 67 26.39 18.24 14.48
N VAL A 68 25.54 19.20 14.78
CA VAL A 68 24.28 19.03 15.53
C VAL A 68 23.12 19.24 14.58
N ILE A 69 22.15 18.32 14.55
CA ILE A 69 20.92 18.47 13.75
C ILE A 69 19.73 18.41 14.69
N PHE A 70 19.04 19.53 14.87
CA PHE A 70 17.79 19.58 15.62
C PHE A 70 16.59 19.51 14.66
N LEU A 71 15.70 18.53 14.88
CA LEU A 71 14.56 18.26 14.00
C LEU A 71 13.54 19.39 13.94
N GLY A 72 13.53 20.33 14.91
CA GLY A 72 12.75 21.56 14.86
C GLY A 72 11.28 21.31 14.49
N ALA A 73 10.87 21.81 13.31
CA ALA A 73 9.51 21.67 12.81
C ALA A 73 8.99 20.23 12.71
N TYR A 74 9.89 19.24 12.61
CA TYR A 74 9.58 17.82 12.41
C TYR A 74 9.84 16.96 13.66
N ASP A 75 10.08 17.59 14.80
CA ASP A 75 10.28 16.88 16.05
C ASP A 75 8.95 16.37 16.64
N THR A 76 8.81 15.06 16.71
CA THR A 76 7.59 14.36 17.18
C THR A 76 7.41 14.40 18.70
N ASN A 77 8.28 15.09 19.43
CA ASN A 77 8.10 15.38 20.85
C ASN A 77 7.11 16.51 21.15
N TYR A 78 6.77 17.30 20.13
CA TYR A 78 5.83 18.41 20.23
C TYR A 78 4.46 18.02 19.68
N ASP A 79 3.43 18.15 20.51
CA ASP A 79 2.03 18.00 20.10
C ASP A 79 1.39 19.37 19.93
N TRP A 80 1.10 19.73 18.67
CA TRP A 80 0.54 21.02 18.32
C TRP A 80 -0.98 21.12 18.50
N SER A 81 -1.61 20.14 19.15
CA SER A 81 -3.03 20.20 19.53
C SER A 81 -3.36 21.40 20.44
N ASP A 82 -2.47 21.73 21.38
CA ASP A 82 -2.46 23.01 22.12
C ASP A 82 -1.25 23.84 21.69
N ALA A 83 -1.34 24.39 20.48
CA ALA A 83 -0.21 25.08 19.86
C ALA A 83 0.32 26.27 20.68
N ARG A 84 -0.51 26.93 21.50
CA ARG A 84 -0.06 28.07 22.32
C ARG A 84 0.88 27.59 23.43
N ARG A 85 0.48 26.56 24.18
CA ARG A 85 1.31 25.98 25.24
C ARG A 85 2.57 25.35 24.65
N GLU A 86 2.41 24.61 23.56
CA GLU A 86 3.53 23.89 22.94
C GLU A 86 4.58 24.85 22.35
N SER A 87 4.17 26.02 21.84
CA SER A 87 5.09 27.06 21.37
C SER A 87 6.06 27.55 22.45
N VAL A 88 5.59 27.71 23.68
CA VAL A 88 6.44 28.15 24.82
C VAL A 88 7.46 27.07 25.15
N ARG A 89 7.01 25.82 25.24
CA ARG A 89 7.88 24.66 25.51
C ARG A 89 8.94 24.51 24.41
N PHE A 90 8.52 24.52 23.15
CA PHE A 90 9.41 24.45 21.98
C PHE A 90 10.54 25.49 22.04
N THR A 91 10.16 26.74 22.32
CA THR A 91 11.10 27.87 22.36
C THR A 91 12.08 27.75 23.54
N ALA A 92 11.60 27.33 24.71
CA ALA A 92 12.43 27.10 25.89
C ALA A 92 13.43 25.95 25.67
N ASP A 93 12.95 24.82 25.13
CA ASP A 93 13.77 23.65 24.82
C ASP A 93 14.89 24.00 23.82
N LEU A 94 14.56 24.66 22.72
CA LEU A 94 15.54 25.10 21.72
C LEU A 94 16.55 26.08 22.30
N THR A 95 16.11 27.02 23.14
CA THR A 95 17.01 27.96 23.81
C THR A 95 17.97 27.21 24.73
N ASN A 96 17.50 26.20 25.47
CA ASN A 96 18.36 25.37 26.30
C ASN A 96 19.37 24.59 25.46
N LEU A 97 18.93 23.91 24.39
CA LEU A 97 19.81 23.17 23.46
C LEU A 97 20.91 24.06 22.87
N LEU A 98 20.55 25.25 22.37
CA LEU A 98 21.51 26.20 21.80
C LEU A 98 22.46 26.75 22.87
N SER A 99 21.96 27.11 24.05
CA SER A 99 22.79 27.62 25.15
C SER A 99 23.79 26.57 25.66
N ALA A 100 23.37 25.31 25.74
CA ALA A 100 24.21 24.18 26.11
C ALA A 100 25.31 23.91 25.07
N TYR A 101 24.96 23.97 23.78
CA TYR A 101 25.93 23.83 22.69
C TYR A 101 26.91 25.02 22.61
N ALA A 102 26.41 26.25 22.83
CA ALA A 102 27.18 27.49 22.79
C ALA A 102 28.27 27.60 23.86
N PHE A 103 28.29 26.70 24.85
CA PHE A 103 29.33 26.67 25.87
C PHE A 103 30.71 26.25 25.29
N ASN A 104 30.73 25.38 24.28
CA ASN A 104 31.95 24.99 23.57
C ASN A 104 31.65 24.70 22.09
N PRO A 105 31.36 25.74 21.27
CA PRO A 105 30.90 25.56 19.90
C PRO A 105 32.07 25.22 18.99
N LYS A 106 32.34 23.93 18.78
CA LYS A 106 33.42 23.46 17.89
C LYS A 106 32.95 23.25 16.43
N GLY A 107 31.66 23.02 16.24
CA GLY A 107 31.10 22.56 14.98
C GLY A 107 29.94 23.41 14.49
N ARG A 108 29.00 22.74 13.83
CA ARG A 108 27.83 23.36 13.21
C ARG A 108 26.53 22.97 13.88
N PHE A 109 25.60 23.91 14.01
CA PHE A 109 24.24 23.65 14.48
C PHE A 109 23.23 23.85 13.35
N VAL A 110 22.50 22.80 12.99
CA VAL A 110 21.49 22.82 11.92
C VAL A 110 20.11 22.73 12.52
N TYR A 111 19.28 23.72 12.19
CA TYR A 111 17.88 23.80 12.56
C TYR A 111 17.01 23.43 11.36
N LEU A 112 16.19 22.39 11.51
CA LEU A 112 15.22 22.00 10.48
C LEU A 112 13.93 22.80 10.69
N SER A 113 13.73 23.77 9.81
CA SER A 113 12.54 24.60 9.69
C SER A 113 11.62 24.09 8.57
N SER A 114 10.51 24.75 8.33
CA SER A 114 9.46 24.34 7.40
C SER A 114 8.96 25.52 6.58
N GLU A 115 8.45 25.23 5.39
CA GLU A 115 7.62 26.08 4.55
C GLU A 115 6.45 26.76 5.29
N ALA A 116 5.99 26.18 6.40
CA ALA A 116 4.91 26.71 7.24
C ALA A 116 5.20 28.14 7.75
N VAL A 117 6.46 28.60 7.76
CA VAL A 117 6.81 29.99 8.08
C VAL A 117 6.25 31.00 7.07
N TYR A 118 5.76 30.55 5.92
CA TYR A 118 5.10 31.36 4.91
C TYR A 118 3.58 31.17 4.94
N GLY A 119 2.86 32.15 5.48
CA GLY A 119 1.39 32.09 5.65
C GLY A 119 0.59 32.88 4.62
N ARG A 120 1.23 33.41 3.57
CA ARG A 120 0.60 34.17 2.48
C ARG A 120 0.47 33.31 1.22
N SER A 121 -0.28 33.80 0.24
CA SER A 121 -0.32 33.24 -1.11
C SER A 121 0.72 33.95 -1.97
N TYR A 122 1.51 33.18 -2.72
CA TYR A 122 2.57 33.69 -3.59
C TYR A 122 2.29 33.24 -5.03
N MET A 123 2.49 34.15 -6.00
CA MET A 123 2.28 33.85 -7.43
C MET A 123 3.55 33.39 -8.14
N ALA A 124 4.71 33.54 -7.48
CA ALA A 124 6.02 33.15 -7.96
C ALA A 124 6.73 32.33 -6.88
N ASP A 125 7.86 31.72 -7.26
CA ASP A 125 8.69 30.94 -6.35
C ASP A 125 9.15 31.77 -5.16
N ILE A 126 9.15 31.13 -4.00
CA ILE A 126 9.54 31.75 -2.74
C ILE A 126 11.05 31.56 -2.58
N HIS A 127 11.80 32.65 -2.72
CA HIS A 127 13.24 32.66 -2.47
C HIS A 127 13.55 32.82 -0.97
N GLU A 128 14.75 32.43 -0.56
CA GLU A 128 15.23 32.52 0.83
C GLU A 128 15.24 33.95 1.40
N THR A 129 15.24 34.95 0.52
CA THR A 129 15.16 36.38 0.88
C THR A 129 13.74 36.85 1.17
N GLU A 130 12.71 36.07 0.83
CA GLU A 130 11.32 36.43 1.09
C GLU A 130 11.06 36.49 2.61
N PRO A 131 10.49 37.58 3.14
CA PRO A 131 10.15 37.66 4.54
C PRO A 131 9.13 36.58 4.96
N ALA A 132 9.44 35.90 6.07
CA ALA A 132 8.51 34.97 6.67
C ALA A 132 7.19 35.69 7.06
N SER A 133 6.08 34.97 6.93
CA SER A 133 4.73 35.51 7.11
C SER A 133 3.82 34.56 7.91
N ALA A 134 4.42 33.86 8.87
CA ALA A 134 3.78 32.89 9.74
C ALA A 134 2.51 33.44 10.42
N LYS A 135 1.44 32.64 10.41
CA LYS A 135 0.13 33.03 10.98
C LYS A 135 -0.34 32.12 12.12
N SER A 136 -0.01 30.83 12.08
CA SER A 136 -0.39 29.89 13.14
C SER A 136 0.60 29.96 14.31
N PHE A 137 0.16 29.58 15.52
CA PHE A 137 1.06 29.51 16.68
C PHE A 137 2.27 28.59 16.42
N GLN A 138 2.04 27.44 15.78
CA GLN A 138 3.11 26.53 15.35
C GLN A 138 4.10 27.20 14.39
N ALA A 139 3.61 27.83 13.32
CA ALA A 139 4.47 28.51 12.35
C ALA A 139 5.26 29.65 12.99
N MET A 140 4.64 30.39 13.92
CA MET A 140 5.31 31.43 14.68
C MET A 140 6.41 30.87 15.58
N ALA A 141 6.17 29.74 16.26
CA ALA A 141 7.19 29.09 17.09
C ALA A 141 8.37 28.58 16.25
N ILE A 142 8.11 27.98 15.10
CA ILE A 142 9.13 27.54 14.14
C ILE A 142 9.97 28.75 13.67
N LEU A 143 9.31 29.84 13.29
CA LEU A 143 9.98 31.08 12.89
C LEU A 143 10.79 31.70 14.05
N GLN A 144 10.30 31.63 15.29
CA GLN A 144 11.09 32.06 16.44
C GLN A 144 12.34 31.20 16.63
N GLY A 145 12.26 29.90 16.35
CA GLY A 145 13.45 29.04 16.34
C GLY A 145 14.51 29.50 15.35
N GLU A 146 14.11 29.90 14.14
CA GLU A 146 15.03 30.50 13.17
C GLU A 146 15.69 31.78 13.71
N ASN A 147 14.90 32.66 14.35
CA ASN A 147 15.39 33.91 14.92
C ASN A 147 16.38 33.68 16.06
N ILE A 148 16.14 32.67 16.91
CA ILE A 148 17.07 32.32 18.00
C ILE A 148 18.38 31.79 17.40
N CYS A 149 18.34 30.87 16.44
CA CYS A 149 19.54 30.39 15.75
C CYS A 149 20.32 31.53 15.08
N LYS A 150 19.62 32.47 14.44
CA LYS A 150 20.22 33.67 13.86
C LYS A 150 20.89 34.53 14.93
N SER A 151 20.23 34.78 16.06
CA SER A 151 20.80 35.55 17.17
C SER A 151 22.10 34.95 17.69
N TYR A 152 22.16 33.62 17.88
CA TYR A 152 23.39 32.94 18.29
C TYR A 152 24.50 33.04 17.23
N ARG A 153 24.18 32.98 15.95
CA ARG A 153 25.17 33.21 14.88
C ARG A 153 25.70 34.64 14.90
N ASP A 154 24.80 35.62 14.97
CA ASP A 154 25.14 37.03 14.86
C ASP A 154 25.84 37.57 16.13
N THR A 155 25.56 36.99 17.32
CA THR A 155 26.09 37.49 18.62
C THR A 155 27.18 36.63 19.25
N ARG A 156 27.23 35.32 18.94
CA ARG A 156 28.20 34.36 19.49
C ARG A 156 29.09 33.75 18.42
N GLU A 157 29.00 34.21 17.17
CA GLU A 157 29.78 33.74 16.01
C GLU A 157 29.65 32.22 15.77
N MET A 158 28.52 31.63 16.16
CA MET A 158 28.25 30.20 15.95
C MET A 158 27.87 29.91 14.49
N ASP A 159 28.37 28.80 13.92
CA ASP A 159 27.92 28.29 12.61
C ASP A 159 26.54 27.64 12.76
N THR A 160 25.49 28.48 12.69
CA THR A 160 24.10 28.01 12.65
C THR A 160 23.54 28.05 11.24
N ARG A 161 22.86 26.98 10.83
CA ARG A 161 22.19 26.86 9.53
C ARG A 161 20.72 26.54 9.69
N ILE A 162 19.91 27.11 8.81
CA ILE A 162 18.47 26.90 8.77
C ILE A 162 18.12 26.21 7.46
N LEU A 163 17.45 25.06 7.54
CA LEU A 163 16.96 24.36 6.36
C LEU A 163 15.44 24.36 6.42
N ARG A 164 14.79 25.05 5.49
CA ARG A 164 13.33 25.01 5.34
C ARG A 164 12.97 23.91 4.36
N PHE A 165 12.46 22.79 4.86
CA PHE A 165 11.89 21.80 3.95
C PHE A 165 10.54 22.28 3.42
N ASP A 166 10.25 21.92 2.18
CA ASP A 166 8.89 21.99 1.65
C ASP A 166 8.01 20.88 2.23
N HIS A 167 6.78 20.73 1.75
CA HIS A 167 5.82 19.71 2.20
C HIS A 167 6.42 18.30 2.06
N LEU A 168 7.06 17.82 3.12
CA LEU A 168 7.70 16.52 3.17
C LEU A 168 6.63 15.46 3.08
N HIS A 169 6.86 14.47 2.23
CA HIS A 169 6.03 13.28 2.17
C HIS A 169 6.89 12.02 2.14
N ASP A 170 6.32 10.94 2.66
CA ASP A 170 6.93 9.62 2.66
C ASP A 170 5.85 8.52 2.64
N ILE A 171 6.29 7.26 2.73
CA ILE A 171 5.40 6.13 2.89
C ILE A 171 5.01 6.01 4.39
N PRO A 172 3.72 6.12 4.75
CA PRO A 172 3.28 6.16 6.14
C PRO A 172 3.50 4.83 6.86
N ARG A 173 3.79 4.91 8.17
CA ARG A 173 3.83 3.74 9.06
C ARG A 173 2.43 3.35 9.50
N LYS A 174 2.21 2.04 9.62
CA LYS A 174 0.98 1.49 10.19
C LYS A 174 0.69 2.11 11.57
N GLY A 175 -0.52 2.65 11.73
CA GLY A 175 -0.98 3.23 12.99
C GLY A 175 -0.39 4.59 13.35
N LYS A 176 0.35 5.23 12.43
CA LYS A 176 0.84 6.61 12.58
C LYS A 176 0.06 7.52 11.63
N ALA A 177 -0.42 8.64 12.15
CA ALA A 177 -0.99 9.70 11.34
C ALA A 177 0.14 10.62 10.83
N ASP A 178 -0.09 11.24 9.69
CA ASP A 178 0.76 12.27 9.10
C ASP A 178 -0.14 13.43 8.63
N ASN A 179 0.40 14.63 8.49
CA ASN A 179 -0.34 15.83 8.12
C ASN A 179 -0.03 16.33 6.70
N ASN A 180 0.87 15.67 5.96
CA ASN A 180 1.15 16.08 4.59
C ASN A 180 -0.07 15.87 3.66
N PRO A 181 -0.22 16.70 2.60
CA PRO A 181 -1.38 16.64 1.70
C PRO A 181 -1.58 15.26 1.06
N CYS A 182 -0.50 14.57 0.67
CA CYS A 182 -0.55 13.25 0.05
C CYS A 182 -1.18 12.22 0.99
N PHE A 183 -0.75 12.17 2.26
CA PHE A 183 -1.31 11.28 3.27
C PHE A 183 -2.79 11.57 3.53
N GLN A 184 -3.16 12.83 3.75
CA GLN A 184 -4.52 13.21 4.11
C GLN A 184 -5.53 12.88 3.00
N MET A 185 -5.18 13.23 1.75
CA MET A 185 -6.04 12.95 0.60
C MET A 185 -6.13 11.46 0.29
N THR A 186 -5.04 10.71 0.46
CA THR A 186 -5.05 9.24 0.31
C THR A 186 -5.92 8.60 1.40
N LEU A 187 -5.79 9.07 2.64
CA LEU A 187 -6.60 8.56 3.75
C LEU A 187 -8.09 8.89 3.58
N GLU A 188 -8.42 10.08 3.07
CA GLU A 188 -9.78 10.46 2.71
C GLU A 188 -10.33 9.51 1.65
N MET A 189 -9.60 9.33 0.54
CA MET A 189 -9.99 8.41 -0.53
C MET A 189 -10.29 7.01 0.01
N LEU A 190 -9.37 6.46 0.81
CA LEU A 190 -9.52 5.12 1.36
C LEU A 190 -10.71 4.99 2.32
N LYS A 191 -11.13 6.08 2.98
CA LYS A 191 -12.24 6.08 3.94
C LYS A 191 -13.60 6.31 3.27
N THR A 192 -13.66 7.21 2.30
CA THR A 192 -14.92 7.74 1.75
C THR A 192 -15.14 7.35 0.29
N ASN A 193 -14.12 6.81 -0.38
CA ASN A 193 -14.07 6.59 -1.83
C ASN A 193 -14.20 7.89 -2.65
N GLN A 194 -13.90 9.03 -2.03
CA GLN A 194 -13.94 10.36 -2.61
C GLN A 194 -12.74 11.18 -2.11
N ILE A 195 -12.31 12.18 -2.88
CA ILE A 195 -11.25 13.11 -2.51
C ILE A 195 -11.77 14.52 -2.69
N ALA A 196 -11.73 15.33 -1.63
CA ALA A 196 -12.02 16.76 -1.76
C ALA A 196 -10.76 17.49 -2.23
N ALA A 197 -10.87 18.21 -3.35
CA ALA A 197 -9.73 18.92 -3.93
C ALA A 197 -10.12 20.29 -4.50
N ASN A 198 -9.24 21.28 -4.28
CA ASN A 198 -9.41 22.64 -4.80
C ASN A 198 -8.28 22.96 -5.78
N SER A 199 -8.62 23.27 -7.03
CA SER A 199 -7.64 23.60 -8.09
C SER A 199 -6.85 24.89 -7.83
N ARG A 200 -7.31 25.75 -6.93
CA ARG A 200 -6.59 26.99 -6.54
C ARG A 200 -5.57 26.77 -5.44
N ASN A 201 -5.64 25.64 -4.73
CA ASN A 201 -4.66 25.30 -3.73
C ASN A 201 -3.51 24.58 -4.43
N ALA A 202 -2.31 25.16 -4.35
CA ALA A 202 -1.11 24.57 -4.90
C ALA A 202 0.00 24.63 -3.86
N PHE A 203 0.87 23.63 -3.91
CA PHE A 203 2.03 23.49 -3.04
C PHE A 203 3.11 22.74 -3.83
N SER A 204 4.34 22.82 -3.38
CA SER A 204 5.39 21.91 -3.83
C SER A 204 5.57 20.83 -2.76
N MET A 205 5.92 19.62 -3.19
CA MET A 205 6.18 18.50 -2.30
C MET A 205 7.55 17.91 -2.59
N ILE A 206 8.23 17.45 -1.54
CA ILE A 206 9.52 16.77 -1.69
C ILE A 206 9.51 15.45 -0.94
N TYR A 207 10.04 14.40 -1.58
CA TYR A 207 10.13 13.08 -0.96
C TYR A 207 11.22 13.09 0.10
N GLN A 208 10.93 12.52 1.26
CA GLN A 208 11.77 12.67 2.45
C GLN A 208 13.23 12.24 2.24
N ASN A 209 13.50 11.16 1.49
CA ASN A 209 14.87 10.70 1.26
C ASN A 209 15.66 11.66 0.37
N ASP A 210 15.01 12.29 -0.60
CA ASP A 210 15.66 13.28 -1.48
C ASP A 210 15.94 14.57 -0.70
N ALA A 211 15.00 14.98 0.14
CA ALA A 211 15.19 16.11 1.05
C ALA A 211 16.38 15.89 2.00
N VAL A 212 16.54 14.69 2.55
CA VAL A 212 17.69 14.32 3.39
C VAL A 212 19.00 14.39 2.61
N GLU A 213 19.03 13.95 1.35
CA GLU A 213 20.23 14.02 0.51
C GLU A 213 20.62 15.47 0.18
N PHE A 214 19.66 16.32 -0.20
CA PHE A 214 19.93 17.73 -0.44
C PHE A 214 20.33 18.47 0.84
N ALA A 215 19.63 18.21 1.95
CA ALA A 215 19.99 18.75 3.25
C ALA A 215 21.41 18.36 3.64
N TYR A 216 21.80 17.10 3.45
CA TYR A 216 23.15 16.64 3.76
C TYR A 216 24.22 17.45 3.02
N ARG A 217 24.03 17.74 1.72
CA ARG A 217 24.98 18.60 0.97
C ARG A 217 25.12 19.98 1.60
N VAL A 218 23.99 20.60 1.95
CA VAL A 218 23.99 21.90 2.63
C VAL A 218 24.59 21.81 4.03
N MET A 219 24.40 20.71 4.76
CA MET A 219 24.97 20.50 6.10
C MET A 219 26.48 20.32 6.05
N MET A 220 27.02 19.72 4.99
CA MET A 220 28.45 19.41 4.85
C MET A 220 29.27 20.55 4.24
N GLU A 221 28.65 21.45 3.48
CA GLU A 221 29.35 22.57 2.82
C GLU A 221 30.17 23.39 3.83
N GLU A 222 31.45 23.64 3.59
CA GLU A 222 32.29 24.38 4.54
C GLU A 222 31.99 25.88 4.48
N HIS A 223 31.73 26.40 3.27
CA HIS A 223 31.52 27.82 3.01
C HIS A 223 30.21 28.08 2.26
N PRO A 224 29.06 27.91 2.92
CA PRO A 224 27.77 28.13 2.29
C PRO A 224 27.61 29.61 1.95
N LYS A 225 27.06 29.87 0.76
CA LYS A 225 26.74 31.23 0.32
C LYS A 225 25.72 31.93 1.23
N TYR A 226 24.81 31.16 1.83
CA TYR A 226 23.75 31.68 2.68
C TYR A 226 23.65 30.84 3.98
N PRO A 227 23.18 31.44 5.09
CA PRO A 227 22.93 30.68 6.32
C PRO A 227 21.58 29.95 6.33
N LEU A 228 20.75 30.16 5.31
CA LEU A 228 19.40 29.62 5.19
C LEU A 228 19.21 29.09 3.76
N TYR A 229 18.62 27.90 3.64
CA TYR A 229 18.30 27.28 2.35
C TYR A 229 16.91 26.70 2.34
N HIS A 230 16.22 26.80 1.20
CA HIS A 230 15.02 26.02 0.93
C HIS A 230 15.41 24.66 0.36
N ILE A 231 14.78 23.59 0.87
CA ILE A 231 14.93 22.24 0.37
C ILE A 231 13.59 21.82 -0.22
N THR A 232 13.48 21.92 -1.53
CA THR A 232 12.22 21.80 -2.30
C THR A 232 12.46 20.97 -3.57
N SER A 233 11.40 20.39 -4.13
CA SER A 233 11.46 19.78 -5.47
C SER A 233 11.49 20.83 -6.57
N GLY A 234 11.04 22.06 -6.29
CA GLY A 234 10.85 23.11 -7.29
C GLY A 234 9.64 22.89 -8.19
N GLU A 235 8.85 21.82 -7.96
CA GLU A 235 7.72 21.44 -8.79
C GLU A 235 6.41 21.72 -8.06
N VAL A 236 5.59 22.60 -8.65
CA VAL A 236 4.29 22.96 -8.09
C VAL A 236 3.24 21.96 -8.55
N ILE A 237 2.46 21.45 -7.59
CA ILE A 237 1.30 20.60 -7.86
C ILE A 237 0.04 21.20 -7.23
N THR A 238 -1.05 21.21 -8.00
CA THR A 238 -2.35 21.61 -7.46
C THR A 238 -2.95 20.47 -6.64
N GLN A 239 -3.76 20.79 -5.65
CA GLN A 239 -4.51 19.78 -4.91
C GLN A 239 -5.41 18.96 -5.84
N MET A 240 -5.94 19.56 -6.92
CA MET A 240 -6.73 18.85 -7.92
C MET A 240 -5.91 17.80 -8.68
N ASP A 241 -4.69 18.14 -9.09
CA ASP A 241 -3.84 17.20 -9.84
C ASP A 241 -3.29 16.10 -8.93
N LEU A 242 -2.97 16.43 -7.67
CA LEU A 242 -2.64 15.43 -6.66
C LEU A 242 -3.81 14.45 -6.43
N ALA A 243 -5.06 14.94 -6.38
CA ALA A 243 -6.24 14.08 -6.23
C ALA A 243 -6.40 13.10 -7.40
N LYS A 244 -6.17 13.57 -8.64
CA LYS A 244 -6.19 12.70 -9.82
C LYS A 244 -5.12 11.62 -9.74
N LEU A 245 -3.90 11.96 -9.32
CA LEU A 245 -2.82 10.98 -9.14
C LEU A 245 -3.19 9.93 -8.09
N ILE A 246 -3.76 10.35 -6.96
CA ILE A 246 -4.23 9.42 -5.92
C ILE A 246 -5.36 8.53 -6.46
N GLN A 247 -6.31 9.09 -7.21
CA GLN A 247 -7.42 8.34 -7.79
C GLN A 247 -6.95 7.28 -8.80
N GLN A 248 -5.98 7.63 -9.66
CA GLN A 248 -5.37 6.68 -10.59
C GLN A 248 -4.68 5.50 -9.87
N ASN A 249 -4.28 5.70 -8.61
CA ASN A 249 -3.60 4.71 -7.77
C ASN A 249 -4.51 4.16 -6.65
N ALA A 250 -5.84 4.30 -6.74
CA ALA A 250 -6.77 4.00 -5.66
C ALA A 250 -7.09 2.50 -5.44
N GLY A 251 -6.24 1.59 -5.94
CA GLY A 251 -6.40 0.14 -5.77
C GLY A 251 -5.84 -0.65 -6.96
N CYS A 252 -5.69 -1.97 -6.79
CA CYS A 252 -5.07 -2.86 -7.78
C CYS A 252 -5.72 -2.74 -9.17
N ALA A 253 -7.06 -2.71 -9.24
CA ALA A 253 -7.80 -2.55 -10.49
C ALA A 253 -7.45 -1.23 -11.21
N ALA A 254 -7.38 -0.10 -10.48
CA ALA A 254 -7.06 1.20 -11.06
C ALA A 254 -5.61 1.22 -11.60
N SER A 255 -4.66 0.71 -10.82
CA SER A 255 -3.25 0.62 -11.24
C SER A 255 -3.06 -0.29 -12.45
N ARG A 256 -3.73 -1.45 -12.51
CA ARG A 256 -3.67 -2.34 -13.67
C ARG A 256 -4.28 -1.70 -14.92
N ASN A 257 -5.43 -1.04 -14.78
CA ASN A 257 -6.05 -0.33 -15.91
C ASN A 257 -5.19 0.82 -16.43
N ALA A 258 -4.55 1.60 -15.54
CA ALA A 258 -3.59 2.62 -15.93
C ALA A 258 -2.40 2.01 -16.70
N GLY A 259 -1.90 0.86 -16.23
CA GLY A 259 -0.85 0.10 -16.92
C GLY A 259 -1.28 -0.40 -18.30
N ILE A 260 -2.50 -0.97 -18.43
CA ILE A 260 -3.05 -1.41 -19.73
C ILE A 260 -3.13 -0.22 -20.70
N ALA A 261 -3.63 0.93 -20.24
CA ALA A 261 -3.80 2.12 -21.07
C ALA A 261 -2.47 2.75 -21.54
N ALA A 262 -1.43 2.70 -20.70
CA ALA A 262 -0.13 3.29 -20.99
C ALA A 262 0.84 2.35 -21.76
N ALA A 263 0.53 1.06 -21.85
CA ALA A 263 1.47 0.09 -22.42
C ALA A 263 1.55 0.16 -23.95
N GLU A 264 2.79 0.17 -24.46
CA GLU A 264 3.08 0.18 -25.89
C GLU A 264 3.52 -1.21 -26.43
N GLY A 265 3.89 -2.13 -25.54
CA GLY A 265 4.34 -3.47 -25.90
C GLY A 265 3.24 -4.33 -26.55
N LYS A 266 3.65 -5.37 -27.32
CA LYS A 266 2.70 -6.35 -27.90
C LYS A 266 1.99 -7.18 -26.82
N TYR A 267 2.68 -7.44 -25.72
CA TYR A 267 2.15 -8.19 -24.59
C TYR A 267 2.30 -7.43 -23.27
N LEU A 268 1.44 -7.78 -22.33
CA LEU A 268 1.34 -7.25 -20.98
C LEU A 268 1.55 -8.38 -19.97
N LEU A 269 2.43 -8.19 -19.00
CA LEU A 269 2.61 -9.09 -17.85
C LEU A 269 2.26 -8.32 -16.58
N PHE A 270 1.31 -8.82 -15.80
CA PHE A 270 1.06 -8.27 -14.47
C PHE A 270 1.99 -8.89 -13.43
N LEU A 271 2.57 -8.04 -12.59
CA LEU A 271 3.39 -8.39 -11.43
C LEU A 271 2.97 -7.51 -10.26
N ASP A 272 2.56 -8.13 -9.15
CA ASP A 272 2.16 -7.38 -7.96
C ASP A 272 3.39 -6.78 -7.26
N ALA A 273 3.21 -5.65 -6.56
CA ALA A 273 4.30 -4.82 -6.06
C ALA A 273 5.15 -5.49 -4.95
N ASP A 274 4.62 -6.53 -4.31
CA ASP A 274 5.31 -7.32 -3.28
C ASP A 274 5.85 -8.68 -3.78
N ASP A 275 5.65 -8.98 -5.07
CA ASP A 275 6.10 -10.19 -5.75
C ASP A 275 7.38 -9.96 -6.56
N LYS A 276 7.97 -11.07 -7.06
CA LYS A 276 9.16 -11.03 -7.93
C LYS A 276 9.01 -11.97 -9.11
N MET A 277 9.73 -11.67 -10.20
CA MET A 277 10.00 -12.65 -11.24
C MET A 277 10.83 -13.79 -10.67
N ASP A 278 10.46 -15.02 -10.97
CA ASP A 278 11.14 -16.19 -10.40
C ASP A 278 12.40 -16.57 -11.22
N GLU A 279 12.24 -17.03 -12.46
CA GLU A 279 13.35 -17.47 -13.31
C GLU A 279 13.84 -16.37 -14.28
N LYS A 280 15.15 -16.37 -14.59
CA LYS A 280 15.79 -15.33 -15.43
C LYS A 280 15.27 -15.23 -16.87
N ASN A 281 14.64 -16.29 -17.39
CA ASN A 281 14.18 -16.36 -18.79
C ASN A 281 12.66 -16.48 -18.92
N THR A 282 11.93 -16.33 -17.82
CA THR A 282 10.49 -16.52 -17.76
C THR A 282 9.72 -15.76 -18.85
N ILE A 283 9.96 -14.44 -18.97
CA ILE A 283 9.26 -13.59 -19.93
C ILE A 283 9.51 -14.07 -21.37
N ARG A 284 10.77 -14.43 -21.68
CA ARG A 284 11.16 -14.93 -23.00
C ARG A 284 10.39 -16.21 -23.34
N SER A 285 10.31 -17.16 -22.41
CA SER A 285 9.58 -18.43 -22.61
C SER A 285 8.10 -18.19 -22.87
N MET A 286 7.47 -17.28 -22.11
CA MET A 286 6.06 -16.93 -22.32
C MET A 286 5.82 -16.29 -23.68
N VAL A 287 6.69 -15.35 -24.09
CA VAL A 287 6.57 -14.70 -25.40
C VAL A 287 6.76 -15.69 -26.55
N ILE A 288 7.74 -16.61 -26.45
CA ILE A 288 7.93 -17.65 -27.46
C ILE A 288 6.65 -18.48 -27.61
N GLN A 289 6.07 -18.95 -26.50
CA GLN A 289 4.83 -19.73 -26.56
C GLN A 289 3.63 -18.90 -27.06
N ALA A 290 3.55 -17.61 -26.70
CA ALA A 290 2.54 -16.72 -27.23
C ALA A 290 2.61 -16.60 -28.76
N GLU A 291 3.80 -16.40 -29.31
CA GLU A 291 4.00 -16.28 -30.76
C GLU A 291 3.78 -17.60 -31.50
N GLU A 292 4.34 -18.70 -30.99
CA GLU A 292 4.22 -20.04 -31.61
C GLU A 292 2.77 -20.52 -31.67
N LYS A 293 2.01 -20.30 -30.59
CA LYS A 293 0.61 -20.74 -30.47
C LYS A 293 -0.38 -19.67 -30.91
N LYS A 294 0.09 -18.45 -31.23
CA LYS A 294 -0.74 -17.26 -31.45
C LYS A 294 -1.72 -17.05 -30.29
N ALA A 295 -1.20 -17.15 -29.07
CA ALA A 295 -1.98 -17.10 -27.84
C ALA A 295 -2.34 -15.66 -27.45
N ASP A 296 -3.56 -15.48 -26.96
CA ASP A 296 -4.01 -14.24 -26.34
C ASP A 296 -3.63 -14.19 -24.86
N ILE A 297 -3.56 -15.35 -24.20
CA ILE A 297 -3.21 -15.46 -22.78
C ILE A 297 -2.25 -16.63 -22.58
N VAL A 298 -1.07 -16.36 -22.02
CA VAL A 298 -0.10 -17.38 -21.62
C VAL A 298 -0.04 -17.49 -20.10
N ILE A 299 -0.17 -18.70 -19.60
CA ILE A 299 -0.24 -19.00 -18.16
C ILE A 299 0.94 -19.89 -17.79
N GLY A 300 1.68 -19.51 -16.77
CA GLY A 300 2.68 -20.39 -16.17
C GLY A 300 2.37 -20.76 -14.72
N LYS A 301 3.30 -21.47 -14.10
CA LYS A 301 3.23 -21.81 -12.68
C LYS A 301 3.73 -20.66 -11.81
N TYR A 302 3.69 -20.83 -10.50
CA TYR A 302 4.28 -19.87 -9.56
C TYR A 302 4.84 -20.58 -8.33
N HIS A 303 5.78 -19.95 -7.66
CA HIS A 303 6.31 -20.43 -6.38
C HIS A 303 5.76 -19.57 -5.24
N ARG A 304 5.16 -20.20 -4.22
CA ARG A 304 4.79 -19.51 -2.98
C ARG A 304 6.02 -19.37 -2.09
N TRP A 305 6.40 -18.15 -1.77
CA TRP A 305 7.53 -17.82 -0.91
C TRP A 305 7.05 -17.42 0.48
N LYS A 306 7.35 -18.26 1.46
CA LYS A 306 6.97 -18.08 2.86
C LYS A 306 8.00 -17.26 3.63
N GLU A 307 7.58 -16.67 4.75
CA GLU A 307 8.48 -15.87 5.62
C GLU A 307 9.69 -16.67 6.15
N ASN A 308 9.56 -17.99 6.30
CA ASN A 308 10.65 -18.88 6.73
C ASN A 308 11.69 -19.16 5.63
N GLY A 309 11.50 -18.62 4.42
CA GLY A 309 12.39 -18.82 3.28
C GLY A 309 12.05 -20.02 2.39
N GLU A 310 11.03 -20.81 2.73
CA GLU A 310 10.58 -21.93 1.90
C GLU A 310 9.84 -21.45 0.64
N SER A 311 10.13 -22.10 -0.49
CA SER A 311 9.42 -21.92 -1.76
C SER A 311 8.67 -23.21 -2.13
N VAL A 312 7.36 -23.12 -2.36
CA VAL A 312 6.53 -24.27 -2.76
C VAL A 312 5.98 -24.04 -4.16
N GLU A 313 6.26 -24.94 -5.10
CA GLU A 313 5.65 -24.88 -6.44
C GLU A 313 4.13 -25.00 -6.33
N SER A 314 3.44 -24.08 -6.98
CA SER A 314 2.00 -23.95 -6.98
C SER A 314 1.49 -23.68 -8.40
N GLY A 315 0.34 -24.25 -8.71
CA GLY A 315 -0.25 -24.22 -10.04
C GLY A 315 -0.51 -25.62 -10.57
N SER A 316 -1.60 -25.78 -11.30
CA SER A 316 -1.93 -27.05 -11.97
C SER A 316 -1.89 -26.86 -13.48
N SER A 317 -1.37 -27.85 -14.20
CA SER A 317 -1.51 -27.86 -15.66
C SER A 317 -2.99 -27.96 -16.05
N LEU A 318 -3.40 -27.09 -16.97
CA LEU A 318 -4.69 -27.18 -17.66
C LEU A 318 -4.56 -27.81 -19.05
N GLU A 319 -3.36 -28.26 -19.44
CA GLU A 319 -3.06 -28.79 -20.78
C GLU A 319 -3.87 -30.06 -21.11
N ASP A 320 -4.26 -30.83 -20.09
CA ASP A 320 -5.06 -32.06 -20.24
C ASP A 320 -6.57 -31.81 -20.42
N GLU A 321 -7.03 -30.56 -20.35
CA GLU A 321 -8.43 -30.19 -20.54
C GLU A 321 -8.62 -29.51 -21.90
N GLU A 322 -9.73 -29.81 -22.58
CA GLU A 322 -10.09 -29.11 -23.81
C GLU A 322 -10.29 -27.62 -23.49
N PRO A 323 -9.54 -26.71 -24.13
CA PRO A 323 -9.68 -25.28 -23.90
C PRO A 323 -11.14 -24.85 -24.06
N ASP A 324 -11.61 -24.06 -23.09
CA ASP A 324 -12.97 -23.53 -23.04
C ASP A 324 -14.11 -24.57 -22.84
N SER A 325 -13.78 -25.78 -22.39
CA SER A 325 -14.77 -26.71 -21.82
C SER A 325 -15.19 -26.28 -20.40
N ILE A 326 -16.35 -26.76 -19.93
CA ILE A 326 -16.77 -26.56 -18.52
C ILE A 326 -15.75 -27.20 -17.55
N ALA A 327 -15.14 -28.32 -17.93
CA ALA A 327 -14.09 -28.95 -17.13
C ALA A 327 -12.84 -28.06 -17.01
N PHE A 328 -12.40 -27.46 -18.13
CA PHE A 328 -11.32 -26.49 -18.17
C PHE A 328 -11.61 -25.28 -17.28
N ARG A 329 -12.77 -24.65 -17.45
CA ARG A 329 -13.19 -23.49 -16.66
C ARG A 329 -13.30 -23.84 -15.18
N PHE A 330 -13.89 -24.99 -14.84
CA PHE A 330 -14.02 -25.42 -13.46
C PHE A 330 -12.65 -25.64 -12.80
N LYS A 331 -11.76 -26.39 -13.46
CA LYS A 331 -10.42 -26.69 -12.98
C LYS A 331 -9.59 -25.41 -12.85
N GLY A 332 -9.65 -24.53 -13.84
CA GLY A 332 -8.87 -23.29 -13.90
C GLY A 332 -9.32 -22.23 -12.90
N PHE A 333 -10.62 -21.96 -12.78
CA PHE A 333 -11.11 -20.90 -11.89
C PHE A 333 -11.33 -21.34 -10.44
N PHE A 334 -11.85 -22.56 -10.22
CA PHE A 334 -12.37 -22.95 -8.90
C PHE A 334 -11.57 -24.05 -8.20
N GLN A 335 -10.94 -24.96 -8.95
CA GLN A 335 -10.16 -26.04 -8.34
C GLN A 335 -8.69 -25.66 -8.11
N SER A 336 -8.02 -25.14 -9.14
CA SER A 336 -6.60 -24.76 -9.08
C SER A 336 -6.38 -23.26 -8.93
N GLY A 337 -7.37 -22.47 -9.33
CA GLY A 337 -7.29 -21.02 -9.36
C GLY A 337 -6.36 -20.44 -10.42
N SER A 338 -5.75 -21.25 -11.30
CA SER A 338 -4.79 -20.78 -12.30
C SER A 338 -5.37 -19.77 -13.30
N LEU A 339 -6.70 -19.74 -13.50
CA LEU A 339 -7.37 -18.70 -14.30
C LEU A 339 -7.89 -17.52 -13.48
N SER A 340 -7.82 -17.57 -12.15
CA SER A 340 -8.50 -16.58 -11.29
C SER A 340 -7.69 -15.32 -11.00
N TYR A 341 -6.36 -15.38 -11.02
CA TYR A 341 -5.49 -14.23 -10.70
C TYR A 341 -4.92 -13.59 -11.98
N ASP A 342 -4.61 -12.30 -11.96
CA ASP A 342 -4.04 -11.59 -13.12
C ASP A 342 -2.50 -11.71 -13.18
N TRP A 343 -1.85 -11.77 -12.02
CA TRP A 343 -0.39 -11.84 -11.93
C TRP A 343 0.16 -13.14 -12.54
N GLY A 344 1.40 -13.08 -13.04
CA GLY A 344 2.09 -14.24 -13.61
C GLY A 344 1.48 -14.77 -14.92
N LYS A 345 0.67 -13.96 -15.60
CA LYS A 345 0.11 -14.22 -16.92
C LYS A 345 0.53 -13.16 -17.92
N LEU A 346 0.78 -13.61 -19.15
CA LEU A 346 1.10 -12.74 -20.28
C LEU A 346 -0.15 -12.60 -21.15
N TYR A 347 -0.65 -11.37 -21.32
CA TYR A 347 -1.82 -11.05 -22.12
C TYR A 347 -1.40 -10.36 -23.41
N ARG A 348 -1.99 -10.71 -24.56
CA ARG A 348 -1.86 -9.94 -25.80
C ARG A 348 -2.58 -8.61 -25.61
N ARG A 349 -1.86 -7.50 -25.76
CA ARG A 349 -2.41 -6.15 -25.50
C ARG A 349 -3.61 -5.83 -26.40
N GLU A 350 -3.52 -6.20 -27.67
CA GLU A 350 -4.61 -6.01 -28.63
C GLU A 350 -5.87 -6.77 -28.22
N PHE A 351 -5.75 -8.02 -27.74
CA PHE A 351 -6.90 -8.77 -27.22
C PHE A 351 -7.60 -8.01 -26.07
N LEU A 352 -6.85 -7.49 -25.10
CA LEU A 352 -7.45 -6.71 -24.00
C LEU A 352 -8.12 -5.43 -24.49
N THR A 353 -7.48 -4.70 -25.41
CA THR A 353 -7.96 -3.39 -25.86
C THR A 353 -9.11 -3.48 -26.86
N GLU A 354 -9.08 -4.43 -27.80
CA GLU A 354 -10.14 -4.67 -28.78
C GLU A 354 -11.45 -5.11 -28.13
N HIS A 355 -11.36 -5.89 -27.04
CA HIS A 355 -12.52 -6.34 -26.27
C HIS A 355 -12.87 -5.43 -25.07
N GLU A 356 -12.12 -4.34 -24.88
CA GLU A 356 -12.23 -3.40 -23.76
C GLU A 356 -12.29 -4.12 -22.39
N LEU A 357 -11.38 -5.08 -22.22
CA LEU A 357 -11.24 -5.92 -21.04
C LEU A 357 -10.50 -5.15 -19.94
N TRP A 358 -11.19 -4.20 -19.33
CA TRP A 358 -10.71 -3.46 -18.17
C TRP A 358 -10.97 -4.25 -16.87
N VAL A 359 -10.01 -4.19 -15.94
CA VAL A 359 -10.12 -4.78 -14.61
C VAL A 359 -11.23 -4.05 -13.84
N PRO A 360 -12.31 -4.73 -13.43
CA PRO A 360 -13.41 -4.10 -12.72
C PRO A 360 -13.01 -3.71 -11.30
N GLN A 361 -13.56 -2.61 -10.79
CA GLN A 361 -13.28 -2.19 -9.42
C GLN A 361 -14.14 -2.96 -8.42
N TYR A 362 -13.53 -3.94 -7.76
CA TYR A 362 -14.11 -4.66 -6.63
C TYR A 362 -13.21 -4.55 -5.40
N THR A 363 -13.79 -4.82 -4.23
CA THR A 363 -13.01 -4.85 -2.98
C THR A 363 -12.19 -6.12 -2.82
N TYR A 364 -12.53 -7.18 -3.56
CA TYR A 364 -11.85 -8.46 -3.55
C TYR A 364 -12.18 -9.24 -4.83
N ALA A 365 -11.24 -10.06 -5.29
CA ALA A 365 -11.39 -10.95 -6.45
C ALA A 365 -11.70 -10.21 -7.78
N GLU A 366 -11.18 -8.99 -7.93
CA GLU A 366 -11.19 -8.22 -9.17
C GLU A 366 -10.51 -8.96 -10.33
N ASP A 367 -9.40 -9.65 -10.05
CA ASP A 367 -8.68 -10.49 -11.02
C ASP A 367 -9.58 -11.59 -11.59
N LYS A 368 -10.37 -12.24 -10.74
CA LYS A 368 -11.25 -13.34 -11.15
C LYS A 368 -12.34 -12.81 -12.07
N ALA A 369 -12.91 -11.67 -11.72
CA ALA A 369 -13.93 -11.01 -12.53
C ALA A 369 -13.36 -10.52 -13.87
N HIS A 370 -12.13 -10.02 -13.90
CA HIS A 370 -11.42 -9.68 -15.14
C HIS A 370 -11.24 -10.93 -16.01
N ASN A 371 -10.71 -12.02 -15.44
CA ASN A 371 -10.47 -13.25 -16.21
C ASN A 371 -11.76 -13.98 -16.63
N PHE A 372 -12.90 -13.82 -15.92
CA PHE A 372 -14.21 -14.27 -16.42
C PHE A 372 -14.55 -13.58 -17.74
N ARG A 373 -14.39 -12.25 -17.80
CA ARG A 373 -14.62 -11.47 -19.02
C ARG A 373 -13.65 -11.87 -20.13
N CYS A 374 -12.37 -12.02 -19.80
CA CYS A 374 -11.38 -12.53 -20.75
C CYS A 374 -11.79 -13.88 -21.32
N CYS A 375 -12.14 -14.85 -20.48
CA CYS A 375 -12.55 -16.19 -20.90
C CYS A 375 -13.80 -16.18 -21.80
N ALA A 376 -14.75 -15.27 -21.54
CA ALA A 376 -15.97 -15.13 -22.35
C ALA A 376 -15.72 -14.53 -23.75
N CYS A 377 -14.56 -13.91 -23.98
CA CYS A 377 -14.12 -13.43 -25.28
C CYS A 377 -13.29 -14.48 -26.05
N GLU A 378 -13.39 -15.75 -25.67
CA GLU A 378 -12.79 -16.92 -26.36
C GLU A 378 -11.29 -16.77 -26.67
N PRO A 379 -10.43 -16.50 -25.67
CA PRO A 379 -9.01 -16.28 -25.87
C PRO A 379 -8.31 -17.59 -26.24
N LYS A 380 -7.27 -17.49 -27.05
CA LYS A 380 -6.34 -18.61 -27.25
C LYS A 380 -5.40 -18.70 -26.06
N TYR A 381 -5.55 -19.77 -25.27
CA TYR A 381 -4.65 -20.07 -24.17
C TYR A 381 -3.39 -20.81 -24.62
N ALA A 382 -2.25 -20.46 -24.03
CA ALA A 382 -1.05 -21.28 -24.03
C ALA A 382 -0.52 -21.45 -22.60
N PHE A 383 0.25 -22.51 -22.39
CA PHE A 383 0.77 -22.88 -21.08
C PHE A 383 2.28 -23.02 -21.14
N VAL A 384 2.94 -22.66 -20.03
CA VAL A 384 4.37 -22.89 -19.86
C VAL A 384 4.62 -23.62 -18.53
N PRO A 385 5.54 -24.59 -18.50
CA PRO A 385 5.79 -25.38 -17.29
C PRO A 385 6.58 -24.61 -16.23
N GLN A 386 7.25 -23.51 -16.59
CA GLN A 386 8.11 -22.73 -15.70
C GLN A 386 7.29 -21.95 -14.66
N SER A 387 7.93 -21.71 -13.52
CA SER A 387 7.43 -20.74 -12.54
C SER A 387 7.68 -19.32 -13.05
N ILE A 388 6.62 -18.50 -13.05
CA ILE A 388 6.67 -17.14 -13.56
C ILE A 388 6.98 -16.14 -12.44
N VAL A 389 6.25 -16.30 -11.35
CA VAL A 389 6.22 -15.36 -10.23
C VAL A 389 6.56 -16.10 -8.95
N LEU A 390 7.44 -15.48 -8.17
CA LEU A 390 7.66 -15.81 -6.77
C LEU A 390 6.64 -15.01 -5.94
N TYR A 391 5.50 -15.64 -5.68
CA TYR A 391 4.38 -15.07 -4.94
C TYR A 391 4.72 -15.00 -3.45
N ARG A 392 4.80 -13.79 -2.90
CA ARG A 392 5.19 -13.58 -1.50
C ARG A 392 3.99 -13.76 -0.58
N GLU A 393 4.06 -14.75 0.30
CA GLU A 393 3.04 -14.90 1.34
C GLU A 393 3.24 -13.85 2.43
N ASN A 394 2.36 -12.85 2.43
CA ASN A 394 2.34 -11.78 3.41
C ASN A 394 1.06 -11.86 4.24
N LEU A 395 1.17 -12.33 5.49
CA LEU A 395 0.06 -12.44 6.44
C LEU A 395 -0.60 -11.10 6.78
N GLN A 396 0.03 -9.98 6.41
CA GLN A 396 -0.52 -8.63 6.59
C GLN A 396 -1.21 -8.09 5.33
N SER A 397 -1.23 -8.85 4.22
CA SER A 397 -1.82 -8.44 2.95
C SER A 397 -3.36 -8.34 3.02
N ALA A 398 -3.96 -7.74 1.99
CA ALA A 398 -5.42 -7.64 1.87
C ALA A 398 -6.10 -9.03 1.89
N THR A 399 -5.42 -10.06 1.39
CA THR A 399 -5.92 -11.44 1.34
C THR A 399 -6.25 -12.00 2.72
N PHE A 400 -5.44 -11.70 3.73
CA PHE A 400 -5.58 -12.24 5.10
C PHE A 400 -6.35 -11.33 6.07
N ARG A 401 -6.81 -10.15 5.62
CA ARG A 401 -7.58 -9.22 6.46
C ARG A 401 -9.08 -9.44 6.33
N PRO A 402 -9.87 -9.13 7.38
CA PRO A 402 -11.32 -9.18 7.30
C PRO A 402 -11.86 -8.23 6.23
N LYS A 403 -12.67 -8.78 5.33
CA LYS A 403 -13.25 -8.05 4.19
C LYS A 403 -14.67 -7.65 4.53
N LYS A 404 -14.97 -6.35 4.46
CA LYS A 404 -16.34 -5.85 4.61
C LYS A 404 -17.15 -6.15 3.34
N LYS A 405 -18.45 -6.40 3.49
CA LYS A 405 -19.40 -6.55 2.37
C LYS A 405 -19.04 -7.65 1.36
N LEU A 406 -18.33 -8.67 1.80
CA LEU A 406 -17.87 -9.78 0.95
C LEU A 406 -19.05 -10.49 0.27
N MET A 407 -20.17 -10.66 0.96
CA MET A 407 -21.39 -11.25 0.38
C MET A 407 -21.87 -10.48 -0.85
N GLN A 408 -21.98 -9.15 -0.75
CA GLN A 408 -22.38 -8.32 -1.89
C GLN A 408 -21.36 -8.43 -3.02
N ASN A 409 -20.06 -8.41 -2.71
CA ASN A 409 -18.98 -8.53 -3.69
C ASN A 409 -19.07 -9.82 -4.52
N TRP A 410 -19.29 -10.98 -3.89
CA TRP A 410 -19.43 -12.26 -4.60
C TRP A 410 -20.64 -12.31 -5.53
N ILE A 411 -21.79 -11.81 -5.06
CA ILE A 411 -23.03 -11.77 -5.85
C ILE A 411 -22.87 -10.80 -7.03
N GLN A 412 -22.29 -9.62 -6.77
CA GLN A 412 -22.08 -8.58 -7.76
C GLN A 412 -21.17 -9.04 -8.90
N ILE A 413 -20.07 -9.74 -8.61
CA ILE A 413 -19.18 -10.29 -9.66
C ILE A 413 -19.97 -11.17 -10.64
N ALA A 414 -20.85 -12.05 -10.13
CA ALA A 414 -21.64 -12.92 -10.98
C ALA A 414 -22.76 -12.17 -11.74
N SER A 415 -23.43 -11.20 -11.11
CA SER A 415 -24.45 -10.40 -11.79
C SER A 415 -23.88 -9.50 -12.87
N ASP A 416 -22.73 -8.88 -12.61
CA ASP A 416 -22.06 -7.99 -13.54
C ASP A 416 -21.45 -8.78 -14.71
N PHE A 417 -21.06 -10.03 -14.47
CA PHE A 417 -20.69 -10.94 -15.55
C PHE A 417 -21.90 -11.34 -16.41
N GLU A 418 -23.07 -11.63 -15.81
CA GLU A 418 -24.31 -11.84 -16.59
C GLU A 418 -24.66 -10.61 -17.44
N ALA A 419 -24.49 -9.40 -16.89
CA ALA A 419 -24.72 -8.16 -17.62
C ALA A 419 -23.73 -7.99 -18.78
N PHE A 420 -22.44 -8.24 -18.54
CA PHE A 420 -21.40 -8.21 -19.57
C PHE A 420 -21.71 -9.13 -20.75
N LEU A 421 -22.12 -10.39 -20.49
CA LEU A 421 -22.49 -11.34 -21.55
C LEU A 421 -23.64 -10.81 -22.41
N LYS A 422 -24.66 -10.21 -21.79
CA LYS A 422 -25.81 -9.62 -22.50
C LYS A 422 -25.43 -8.39 -23.30
N GLU A 423 -24.66 -7.49 -22.71
CA GLU A 423 -24.20 -6.24 -23.35
C GLU A 423 -23.36 -6.54 -24.60
N ARG A 424 -22.45 -7.50 -24.49
CA ARG A 424 -21.59 -7.96 -25.61
C ARG A 424 -22.29 -8.93 -26.56
N ARG A 425 -23.55 -9.29 -26.30
CA ARG A 425 -24.33 -10.25 -27.10
C ARG A 425 -23.63 -11.60 -27.29
N ILE A 426 -22.99 -12.08 -26.23
CA ILE A 426 -22.33 -13.39 -26.23
C ILE A 426 -23.41 -14.46 -26.08
N GLU A 427 -23.63 -15.26 -27.13
CA GLU A 427 -24.63 -16.32 -27.16
C GLU A 427 -24.19 -17.60 -26.45
N LYS A 428 -22.87 -17.79 -26.32
CA LYS A 428 -22.28 -18.97 -25.68
C LYS A 428 -22.64 -19.03 -24.19
N ASP A 429 -22.95 -20.24 -23.73
CA ASP A 429 -23.35 -20.47 -22.34
C ASP A 429 -22.14 -20.51 -21.39
N TYR A 430 -22.07 -19.51 -20.52
CA TYR A 430 -21.11 -19.38 -19.42
C TYR A 430 -21.78 -19.43 -18.04
N GLY A 431 -22.98 -20.02 -17.96
CA GLY A 431 -23.71 -20.18 -16.70
C GLY A 431 -22.98 -21.04 -15.66
N ASP A 432 -22.04 -21.88 -16.09
CA ASP A 432 -21.17 -22.66 -15.21
C ASP A 432 -20.26 -21.76 -14.35
N LEU A 433 -19.68 -20.70 -14.94
CA LEU A 433 -18.83 -19.75 -14.19
C LEU A 433 -19.62 -19.06 -13.09
N MET A 434 -20.84 -18.60 -13.38
CA MET A 434 -21.72 -17.98 -12.39
C MET A 434 -22.17 -18.98 -11.32
N LEU A 435 -22.56 -20.20 -11.72
CA LEU A 435 -22.98 -21.24 -10.78
C LEU A 435 -21.86 -21.57 -9.79
N PHE A 436 -20.69 -21.95 -10.29
CA PHE A 436 -19.59 -22.40 -9.43
C PHE A 436 -18.98 -21.25 -8.62
N HIS A 437 -18.94 -20.03 -9.16
CA HIS A 437 -18.56 -18.85 -8.38
C HIS A 437 -19.46 -18.64 -7.17
N LEU A 438 -20.78 -18.80 -7.33
CA LEU A 438 -21.73 -18.66 -6.21
C LEU A 438 -21.68 -19.86 -5.24
N VAL A 439 -21.48 -21.08 -5.73
CA VAL A 439 -21.29 -22.27 -4.86
C VAL A 439 -20.05 -22.11 -3.99
N ILE A 440 -18.91 -21.78 -4.59
CA ILE A 440 -17.65 -21.55 -3.87
C ILE A 440 -17.76 -20.31 -2.98
N GLY A 441 -18.46 -19.26 -3.44
CA GLY A 441 -18.76 -18.07 -2.66
C GLY A 441 -19.49 -18.39 -1.36
N ALA A 442 -20.51 -19.26 -1.38
CA ALA A 442 -21.21 -19.69 -0.17
C ALA A 442 -20.27 -20.36 0.85
N MET A 443 -19.37 -21.23 0.38
CA MET A 443 -18.39 -21.91 1.24
C MET A 443 -17.35 -20.93 1.78
N TYR A 444 -16.81 -20.06 0.93
CA TYR A 444 -15.82 -19.06 1.30
C TYR A 444 -16.38 -18.07 2.32
N LEU A 445 -17.59 -17.56 2.10
CA LEU A 445 -18.28 -16.67 3.03
C LEU A 445 -18.51 -17.35 4.39
N ALA A 446 -18.91 -18.62 4.41
CA ALA A 446 -19.06 -19.37 5.64
C ALA A 446 -17.73 -19.52 6.40
N LYS A 447 -16.65 -19.87 5.69
CA LYS A 447 -15.30 -20.00 6.27
C LYS A 447 -14.79 -18.66 6.84
N GLU A 448 -14.95 -17.58 6.08
CA GLU A 448 -14.55 -16.24 6.50
C GLU A 448 -15.31 -15.86 7.78
N GLU A 449 -16.63 -16.05 7.83
CA GLU A 449 -17.44 -15.75 9.01
C GLU A 449 -17.03 -16.59 10.24
N MET A 450 -16.76 -17.88 10.05
CA MET A 450 -16.28 -18.77 11.12
C MET A 450 -14.90 -18.36 11.66
N THR A 451 -14.05 -17.76 10.82
CA THR A 451 -12.73 -17.26 11.25
C THR A 451 -12.86 -16.09 12.21
N TYR A 452 -13.90 -15.25 12.08
CA TYR A 452 -14.07 -14.04 12.90
C TYR A 452 -15.05 -14.19 14.06
N GLU A 453 -16.16 -14.89 13.87
CA GLU A 453 -17.19 -15.08 14.92
C GLU A 453 -17.08 -16.45 15.63
N GLY A 454 -16.10 -17.27 15.22
CA GLY A 454 -15.91 -18.63 15.70
C GLY A 454 -16.79 -19.66 14.96
N GLU A 455 -16.44 -20.93 15.12
CA GLU A 455 -17.10 -22.06 14.46
C GLU A 455 -18.49 -22.38 15.04
N ASN A 456 -19.45 -21.47 14.79
CA ASN A 456 -20.80 -21.52 15.32
C ASN A 456 -21.83 -21.75 14.19
N VAL A 457 -22.56 -22.86 14.29
CA VAL A 457 -23.62 -23.25 13.34
C VAL A 457 -24.69 -22.17 13.17
N SER A 458 -25.05 -21.44 14.23
CA SER A 458 -26.09 -20.41 14.17
C SER A 458 -25.68 -19.18 13.34
N VAL A 459 -24.41 -18.81 13.40
CA VAL A 459 -23.80 -17.71 12.64
C VAL A 459 -23.80 -18.06 11.16
N VAL A 460 -23.22 -19.21 10.80
CA VAL A 460 -23.19 -19.70 9.41
C VAL A 460 -24.59 -19.87 8.84
N LYS A 461 -25.55 -20.35 9.65
CA LYS A 461 -26.96 -20.49 9.23
C LYS A 461 -27.58 -19.15 8.86
N LYS A 462 -27.33 -18.10 9.64
CA LYS A 462 -27.84 -16.76 9.37
C LYS A 462 -27.26 -16.24 8.05
N LEU A 463 -25.95 -16.38 7.85
CA LEU A 463 -25.25 -15.98 6.64
C LEU A 463 -25.78 -16.72 5.40
N LEU A 464 -25.86 -18.05 5.45
CA LEU A 464 -26.35 -18.86 4.32
C LEU A 464 -27.82 -18.61 4.01
N LYS A 465 -28.64 -18.33 5.04
CA LYS A 465 -30.04 -17.94 4.83
C LYS A 465 -30.11 -16.61 4.08
N GLN A 466 -29.31 -15.62 4.46
CA GLN A 466 -29.26 -14.33 3.77
C GLN A 466 -28.77 -14.52 2.32
N TYR A 467 -27.67 -15.24 2.13
CA TYR A 467 -27.09 -15.55 0.83
C TYR A 467 -28.07 -16.27 -0.10
N GLY A 468 -28.66 -17.37 0.37
CA GLY A 468 -29.62 -18.17 -0.40
C GLY A 468 -30.99 -17.50 -0.62
N SER A 469 -31.28 -16.40 0.08
CA SER A 469 -32.50 -15.61 -0.14
C SER A 469 -32.34 -14.54 -1.22
N ASP A 470 -31.10 -14.21 -1.61
CA ASP A 470 -30.83 -13.23 -2.65
C ASP A 470 -31.47 -13.64 -4.00
N PRO A 471 -32.16 -12.72 -4.71
CA PRO A 471 -32.85 -13.06 -5.95
C PRO A 471 -31.94 -13.61 -7.04
N PHE A 472 -30.74 -13.05 -7.19
CA PHE A 472 -29.78 -13.48 -8.20
C PHE A 472 -29.22 -14.87 -7.85
N VAL A 473 -28.86 -15.09 -6.58
CA VAL A 473 -28.42 -16.41 -6.10
C VAL A 473 -29.50 -17.46 -6.33
N ARG A 474 -30.77 -17.16 -6.02
CA ARG A 474 -31.89 -18.10 -6.22
C ARG A 474 -32.17 -18.39 -7.70
N LYS A 475 -31.95 -17.43 -8.58
CA LYS A 475 -32.09 -17.60 -10.03
C LYS A 475 -31.00 -18.51 -10.59
N THR A 476 -29.76 -18.34 -10.12
CA THR A 476 -28.59 -19.03 -10.68
C THR A 476 -28.38 -20.42 -10.08
N LEU A 477 -28.46 -20.55 -8.75
CA LEU A 477 -28.25 -21.81 -8.03
C LEU A 477 -29.51 -22.69 -8.09
N THR A 478 -29.76 -23.34 -9.23
CA THR A 478 -30.87 -24.29 -9.39
C THR A 478 -30.35 -25.72 -9.48
N ILE A 479 -31.17 -26.70 -9.05
CA ILE A 479 -30.84 -28.13 -9.19
C ILE A 479 -30.60 -28.48 -10.66
N ARG A 480 -31.41 -27.90 -11.57
CA ARG A 480 -31.25 -28.07 -13.01
C ARG A 480 -29.88 -27.61 -13.50
N ASN A 481 -29.47 -26.39 -13.17
CA ASN A 481 -28.17 -25.85 -13.59
C ASN A 481 -27.02 -26.66 -12.97
N CYS A 482 -27.16 -27.06 -11.70
CA CYS A 482 -26.15 -27.87 -11.02
C CYS A 482 -25.97 -29.23 -11.67
N LEU A 483 -27.05 -29.89 -12.11
CA LEU A 483 -26.95 -31.14 -12.85
C LEU A 483 -26.37 -30.91 -14.25
N HIS A 484 -26.81 -29.86 -14.96
CA HIS A 484 -26.36 -29.56 -16.31
C HIS A 484 -24.84 -29.32 -16.39
N TYR A 485 -24.32 -28.42 -15.54
CA TYR A 485 -22.88 -28.10 -15.53
C TYR A 485 -22.06 -29.10 -14.73
N GLY A 486 -22.61 -29.65 -13.64
CA GLY A 486 -21.89 -30.56 -12.75
C GLY A 486 -21.49 -31.89 -13.39
N VAL A 487 -22.28 -32.42 -14.34
CA VAL A 487 -21.97 -33.69 -15.03
C VAL A 487 -20.62 -33.63 -15.75
N GLN A 488 -20.21 -32.44 -16.22
CA GLN A 488 -18.98 -32.24 -17.00
C GLN A 488 -17.71 -32.09 -16.14
N ILE A 489 -17.84 -31.92 -14.83
CA ILE A 489 -16.68 -31.94 -13.92
C ILE A 489 -16.09 -33.36 -13.90
N LYS A 490 -14.77 -33.55 -13.78
CA LYS A 490 -14.19 -34.91 -13.63
C LYS A 490 -14.25 -35.41 -12.18
N SER A 491 -14.02 -34.54 -11.21
CA SER A 491 -13.99 -34.89 -9.79
C SER A 491 -15.38 -35.21 -9.22
N VAL A 492 -15.56 -36.47 -8.78
CA VAL A 492 -16.78 -36.94 -8.10
C VAL A 492 -17.04 -36.16 -6.81
N PHE A 493 -15.99 -35.84 -6.07
CA PHE A 493 -16.08 -35.05 -4.84
C PHE A 493 -16.74 -33.68 -5.11
N TRP A 494 -16.24 -32.94 -6.10
CA TRP A 494 -16.77 -31.62 -6.45
C TRP A 494 -18.21 -31.67 -6.97
N LYS A 495 -18.58 -32.73 -7.71
CA LYS A 495 -19.98 -32.94 -8.13
C LYS A 495 -20.91 -33.08 -6.94
N LEU A 496 -20.58 -34.01 -6.04
CA LEU A 496 -21.41 -34.31 -4.87
C LEU A 496 -21.49 -33.10 -3.94
N LEU A 497 -20.37 -32.41 -3.72
CA LEU A 497 -20.32 -31.22 -2.88
C LEU A 497 -21.18 -30.09 -3.45
N SER A 498 -21.01 -29.75 -4.72
CA SER A 498 -21.79 -28.68 -5.39
C SER A 498 -23.28 -29.01 -5.39
N PHE A 499 -23.64 -30.25 -5.72
CA PHE A 499 -25.03 -30.71 -5.72
C PHE A 499 -25.66 -30.65 -4.33
N THR A 500 -24.96 -31.15 -3.31
CA THR A 500 -25.44 -31.16 -1.91
C THR A 500 -25.66 -29.73 -1.41
N LEU A 501 -24.71 -28.83 -1.68
CA LEU A 501 -24.81 -27.44 -1.28
C LEU A 501 -25.99 -26.74 -1.95
N VAL A 502 -26.12 -26.87 -3.28
CA VAL A 502 -27.26 -26.29 -4.03
C VAL A 502 -28.58 -26.88 -3.54
N LEU A 503 -28.67 -28.21 -3.36
CA LEU A 503 -29.87 -28.88 -2.86
C LEU A 503 -30.30 -28.29 -1.51
N PHE A 504 -29.41 -28.21 -0.53
CA PHE A 504 -29.72 -27.72 0.80
C PHE A 504 -30.05 -26.22 0.85
N LEU A 505 -29.42 -25.39 0.02
CA LEU A 505 -29.85 -24.00 -0.15
C LEU A 505 -31.27 -23.91 -0.72
N ARG A 506 -31.63 -24.79 -1.68
CA ARG A 506 -32.94 -24.80 -2.33
C ARG A 506 -34.08 -25.30 -1.47
N ILE A 507 -33.85 -26.30 -0.62
CA ILE A 507 -34.85 -26.79 0.33
C ILE A 507 -34.84 -26.02 1.65
N HIS A 508 -34.09 -24.91 1.72
CA HIS A 508 -33.95 -24.07 2.92
C HIS A 508 -33.41 -24.83 4.16
N ALA A 509 -32.66 -25.92 3.95
CA ALA A 509 -32.02 -26.73 5.00
C ALA A 509 -30.73 -26.09 5.52
N TYR A 510 -30.74 -24.77 5.78
CA TYR A 510 -29.57 -23.99 6.14
C TYR A 510 -28.88 -24.49 7.41
N GLY A 511 -29.63 -25.01 8.39
CA GLY A 511 -29.07 -25.54 9.63
C GLY A 511 -28.19 -26.77 9.40
N PHE A 512 -28.65 -27.70 8.55
CA PHE A 512 -27.91 -28.93 8.24
C PHE A 512 -26.66 -28.62 7.39
N LEU A 513 -26.81 -27.75 6.39
CA LEU A 513 -25.68 -27.28 5.59
C LEU A 513 -24.62 -26.57 6.45
N SER A 514 -25.05 -25.74 7.40
CA SER A 514 -24.15 -25.06 8.33
C SER A 514 -23.42 -26.04 9.25
N ALA A 515 -24.09 -27.07 9.74
CA ALA A 515 -23.48 -28.12 10.55
C ALA A 515 -22.39 -28.89 9.76
N ILE A 516 -22.65 -29.20 8.50
CA ILE A 516 -21.66 -29.83 7.60
C ILE A 516 -20.44 -28.93 7.41
N LEU A 517 -20.64 -27.66 7.07
CA LEU A 517 -19.52 -26.73 6.82
C LEU A 517 -18.67 -26.49 8.08
N VAL A 518 -19.31 -26.34 9.25
CA VAL A 518 -18.61 -26.24 10.54
C VAL A 518 -17.84 -27.53 10.84
N PHE A 519 -18.42 -28.69 10.57
CA PHE A 519 -17.73 -29.96 10.75
C PHE A 519 -16.53 -30.12 9.82
N MET A 520 -16.66 -29.71 8.55
CA MET A 520 -15.54 -29.70 7.60
C MET A 520 -14.40 -28.76 8.04
N SER A 521 -14.75 -27.56 8.54
CA SER A 521 -13.79 -26.60 9.12
C SER A 521 -13.01 -27.22 10.28
N ARG A 522 -13.70 -27.88 11.21
CA ARG A 522 -13.08 -28.55 12.38
C ARG A 522 -12.10 -29.67 12.01
N LEU A 523 -12.34 -30.33 10.88
CA LEU A 523 -11.48 -31.38 10.38
C LEU A 523 -10.30 -30.85 9.55
N GLY A 524 -10.21 -29.53 9.30
CA GLY A 524 -9.21 -28.93 8.43
C GLY A 524 -9.35 -29.33 6.96
N ILE A 525 -10.55 -29.77 6.56
CA ILE A 525 -10.87 -30.20 5.18
C ILE A 525 -11.32 -28.99 4.33
N ASP A 526 -11.39 -27.81 4.94
CA ASP A 526 -11.80 -26.55 4.35
C ASP A 526 -10.65 -25.83 3.62
N SER A 527 -9.63 -26.55 3.13
CA SER A 527 -8.57 -26.01 2.26
C SER A 527 -9.08 -25.70 0.85
N LEU A 528 -10.11 -24.86 0.82
CA LEU A 528 -10.61 -24.10 -0.31
C LEU A 528 -9.85 -22.77 -0.43
#